data_AF-A0A352J086-F1
#
_entry.id   AF-A0A352J086-F1
#
_cell.length_a   1.000
_cell.length_b   1.000
_cell.length_c   1.000
_cell.angle_alpha   90.00
_cell.angle_beta   90.00
_cell.angle_gamma   90.00
#
_symmetry.space_group_name_H-M   'P 1'
#
loop_
_entity.id
_entity.type
_entity.pdbx_description
1 polymer ?
#
loop_
_entity_poly.entity_id
_entity_poly.type
_entity_poly.pdbx_seq_one_letter_code
_entity_poly.pdbx_strand_id
1 'polypeptide(L)' 'MSETEGTSPQPAPSGQPKAGDRRRARALAMQGLYQRHFSKTAISDIEAEFMVDNDMSKVDLLYFRDLLRGVHREQGELD' A
#
# COMPACT_ATOMS: atom_id res chain seq x y z
N MET A 1 -42.64 22.36 11.48
CA MET A 1 -41.27 22.62 11.99
C MET A 1 -40.91 21.41 12.84
N SER A 2 -40.27 20.39 12.26
CA SER A 2 -39.74 19.26 13.00
C SER A 2 -38.34 19.01 12.48
N GLU A 3 -37.41 19.13 13.40
CA GLU A 3 -35.98 19.34 13.19
C GLU A 3 -35.33 18.10 12.56
N THR A 4 -34.46 18.35 11.60
CA THR A 4 -33.52 17.38 11.06
C THR A 4 -32.49 17.06 12.13
N GLU A 5 -32.68 15.96 12.87
CA GLU A 5 -31.65 15.43 13.76
C GLU A 5 -30.40 15.06 12.93
N GLY A 6 -29.29 15.65 13.35
CA GLY A 6 -28.03 15.63 12.65
C GLY A 6 -27.46 14.23 12.52
N THR A 7 -27.11 13.86 11.28
CA THR A 7 -26.14 12.80 11.04
C THR A 7 -24.81 13.26 11.63
N SER A 8 -24.51 12.79 12.84
CA SER A 8 -23.21 12.96 13.46
C SER A 8 -22.27 11.94 12.80
N PRO A 9 -21.14 12.35 12.18
CA PRO A 9 -20.23 11.41 11.55
C PRO A 9 -19.54 10.58 12.65
N GLN A 10 -19.90 9.30 12.72
CA GLN A 10 -19.31 8.35 13.64
C GLN A 10 -17.81 8.20 13.32
N PRO A 11 -16.91 8.30 14.31
CA PRO A 11 -15.47 8.19 14.07
C PRO A 11 -15.15 6.79 13.51
N ALA A 12 -14.46 6.77 12.37
CA ALA A 12 -14.06 5.53 11.70
C ALA A 12 -13.27 4.61 12.65
N PRO A 13 -13.45 3.29 12.57
CA PRO A 13 -12.82 2.34 13.49
C PRO A 13 -11.29 2.49 13.44
N SER A 14 -10.67 2.61 14.60
CA SER A 14 -9.25 2.93 14.84
C SER A 14 -8.25 1.83 14.44
N GLY A 15 -8.60 1.00 13.44
CA GLY A 15 -7.74 -0.02 12.87
C GLY A 15 -7.81 -0.10 11.33
N GLN A 16 -8.61 0.75 10.67
CA GLN A 16 -8.65 0.78 9.21
C GLN A 16 -7.51 1.65 8.65
N PRO A 17 -6.70 1.13 7.71
CA PRO A 17 -5.69 1.92 7.04
C PRO A 17 -6.32 3.12 6.36
N LYS A 18 -5.75 4.32 6.59
CA LYS A 18 -6.29 5.54 5.98
C LYS A 18 -6.12 5.44 4.46
N ALA A 19 -7.09 5.99 3.72
CA ALA A 19 -7.03 6.01 2.25
C ALA A 19 -5.72 6.64 1.72
N GLY A 20 -5.18 7.63 2.44
CA GLY A 20 -3.88 8.24 2.13
C GLY A 20 -2.70 7.27 2.26
N ASP A 21 -2.68 6.43 3.29
CA ASP A 21 -1.60 5.48 3.55
C ASP A 21 -1.61 4.36 2.50
N ARG A 22 -2.80 3.91 2.09
CA ARG A 22 -2.98 2.98 0.96
C ARG A 22 -2.56 3.58 -0.38
N ARG A 23 -2.85 4.86 -0.62
CA ARG A 23 -2.40 5.54 -1.84
C ARG A 23 -0.88 5.59 -1.92
N ARG A 24 -0.20 5.88 -0.79
CA ARG A 24 1.27 5.87 -0.70
C ARG A 24 1.83 4.46 -0.91
N ALA A 25 1.25 3.46 -0.27
CA ALA A 25 1.62 2.06 -0.47
C ALA A 25 1.58 1.63 -1.95
N ARG A 26 0.52 1.99 -2.69
CA ARG A 26 0.42 1.70 -4.13
C ARG A 26 1.53 2.38 -4.95
N ALA A 27 1.84 3.64 -4.65
CA ALA A 27 2.89 4.37 -5.36
C ALA A 27 4.27 3.72 -5.19
N LEU A 28 4.62 3.35 -3.96
CA LEU A 28 5.87 2.65 -3.66
C LEU A 28 5.90 1.24 -4.28
N ALA A 29 4.80 0.49 -4.18
CA ALA A 29 4.71 -0.84 -4.77
C ALA A 29 4.91 -0.80 -6.30
N MET A 30 4.32 0.18 -6.99
CA MET A 30 4.52 0.39 -8.43
C MET A 30 6.00 0.65 -8.78
N GLN A 31 6.69 1.45 -7.98
CA GLN A 31 8.13 1.72 -8.19
C GLN A 31 8.96 0.45 -7.99
N GLY A 32 8.71 -0.32 -6.92
CA GLY A 32 9.41 -1.58 -6.68
C GLY A 32 9.13 -2.65 -7.75
N LEU A 33 7.90 -2.74 -8.25
CA LEU A 33 7.55 -3.64 -9.35
C LEU A 33 8.27 -3.26 -10.65
N TYR A 34 8.35 -1.95 -10.95
CA TYR A 34 9.12 -1.46 -12.08
C TYR A 34 10.62 -1.81 -11.96
N GLN A 35 11.21 -1.56 -10.79
CA GLN A 35 12.59 -1.94 -10.51
C GLN A 35 12.79 -3.44 -10.73
N ARG A 36 11.88 -4.29 -10.22
CA ARG A 36 11.95 -5.74 -10.42
C ARG A 36 11.93 -6.14 -11.90
N HIS A 37 11.05 -5.52 -12.69
CA HIS A 37 10.93 -5.79 -14.11
C HIS A 37 12.22 -5.48 -14.88
N PHE A 38 12.98 -4.47 -14.46
CA PHE A 38 14.18 -4.03 -15.15
C PHE A 38 15.48 -4.64 -14.63
N SER A 39 15.65 -4.78 -13.30
CA SER A 39 16.95 -5.10 -12.69
C SER A 39 17.17 -6.57 -12.33
N LYS A 40 16.15 -7.43 -12.46
CA LYS A 40 16.15 -8.83 -11.97
C LYS A 40 16.50 -9.00 -10.47
N THR A 41 16.61 -7.91 -9.71
CA THR A 41 16.87 -7.92 -8.26
C THR A 41 15.81 -8.76 -7.55
N ALA A 42 16.18 -9.50 -6.50
CA ALA A 42 15.19 -10.25 -5.73
C ALA A 42 14.18 -9.30 -5.07
N ILE A 43 12.91 -9.68 -5.03
CA ILE A 43 11.88 -8.82 -4.43
C ILE A 43 12.07 -8.59 -2.93
N SER A 44 12.69 -9.54 -2.23
CA SER A 44 13.09 -9.36 -0.84
C SER A 44 14.04 -8.19 -0.65
N ASP A 45 14.96 -8.01 -1.60
CA ASP A 45 16.01 -7.00 -1.52
C ASP A 45 15.44 -5.62 -1.88
N ILE A 46 14.58 -5.56 -2.91
CA ILE A 46 13.80 -4.36 -3.24
C ILE A 46 12.94 -3.95 -2.04
N GLU A 47 12.23 -4.88 -1.41
CA GLU A 47 11.43 -4.57 -0.23
C GLU A 47 12.30 -4.01 0.91
N ALA A 48 13.46 -4.61 1.18
CA ALA A 48 14.38 -4.14 2.22
C ALA A 48 14.90 -2.72 1.92
N GLU A 49 15.28 -2.44 0.67
CA GLU A 49 15.69 -1.09 0.22
C GLU A 49 14.58 -0.08 0.49
N PHE A 50 13.33 -0.38 0.10
CA PHE A 50 12.22 0.50 0.37
C PHE A 50 12.00 0.74 1.86
N MET A 51 12.08 -0.29 2.71
CA MET A 51 11.93 -0.17 4.17
C MET A 51 12.99 0.73 4.83
N VAL A 52 14.20 0.76 4.27
CA VAL A 52 15.31 1.56 4.80
C VAL A 52 15.26 2.99 4.29
N ASP A 53 14.96 3.16 3.00
CA ASP A 53 15.11 4.45 2.32
C ASP A 53 13.85 5.34 2.37
N ASN A 54 12.69 4.79 2.77
CA ASN A 54 11.43 5.54 2.82
C ASN A 54 10.86 5.63 4.25
N ASP A 55 10.20 6.76 4.53
CA ASP A 55 9.39 6.91 5.73
C ASP A 55 8.10 6.07 5.62
N MET A 56 8.11 4.91 6.29
CA MET A 56 6.98 3.99 6.33
C MET A 56 5.89 4.36 7.35
N SER A 57 6.06 5.43 8.15
CA SER A 57 5.11 5.81 9.20
C SER A 57 3.70 6.15 8.69
N LYS A 58 3.59 6.49 7.40
CA LYS A 58 2.33 6.84 6.71
C LYS A 58 2.10 5.94 5.50
N VAL A 59 2.62 4.73 5.54
CA VAL A 59 2.44 3.74 4.48
C VAL A 59 1.67 2.57 5.08
N ASP A 60 0.63 2.12 4.37
CA ASP A 60 -0.02 0.85 4.72
C ASP A 60 0.95 -0.28 4.36
N LEU A 61 1.79 -0.65 5.33
CA LEU A 61 2.90 -1.58 5.13
C LEU A 61 2.43 -2.97 4.70
N LEU A 62 1.36 -3.47 5.32
CA LEU A 62 0.80 -4.77 4.95
C LEU A 62 0.34 -4.73 3.49
N TYR A 63 -0.40 -3.69 3.11
CA TYR A 63 -0.88 -3.56 1.74
C TYR A 63 0.25 -3.36 0.72
N PHE A 64 1.30 -2.61 1.06
CA PHE A 64 2.50 -2.50 0.22
C PHE A 64 3.15 -3.86 -0.04
N ARG A 65 3.37 -4.66 1.02
CA ARG A 65 4.00 -5.98 0.90
C ARG A 65 3.12 -6.94 0.12
N ASP A 66 1.82 -6.91 0.34
CA ASP A 66 0.84 -7.73 -0.37
C ASP A 66 0.85 -7.42 -1.87
N LEU A 67 0.87 -6.14 -2.25
CA LEU A 67 0.97 -5.74 -3.66
C LEU A 67 2.30 -6.17 -4.27
N LEU A 68 3.42 -5.84 -3.64
CA LEU A 68 4.75 -6.08 -4.20
C LEU A 68 5.02 -7.58 -4.37
N ARG A 69 4.77 -8.38 -3.33
CA ARG A 69 5.01 -9.84 -3.37
C ARG A 69 3.91 -10.59 -4.13
N GLY A 70 2.66 -10.16 -3.97
CA GLY A 70 1.51 -10.78 -4.61
C GLY A 70 1.57 -10.67 -6.12
N VAL A 71 1.74 -9.46 -6.66
CA VAL A 71 1.83 -9.26 -8.12
C VAL A 71 2.99 -10.05 -8.73
N HIS A 72 4.12 -10.14 -8.04
CA HIS A 72 5.23 -10.94 -8.54
C HIS A 72 4.95 -12.45 -8.52
N ARG A 73 4.26 -12.95 -7.49
CA ARG A 73 3.89 -14.37 -7.42
C ARG A 73 2.91 -14.73 -8.53
N GLU A 74 1.90 -13.89 -8.76
CA GLU A 74 0.88 -14.09 -9.80
C GLU A 74 1.32 -13.58 -11.18
N GLN A 75 2.59 -13.18 -11.36
CA GLN A 75 3.05 -12.50 -12.58
C GLN A 75 2.76 -13.31 -13.85
N GLY A 76 2.86 -14.64 -13.80
CA GLY A 76 2.59 -15.50 -14.96
C GLY A 76 1.11 -15.61 -15.35
N GLU A 77 0.18 -15.28 -14.46
CA GLU A 77 -1.27 -15.22 -14.77
C GLU A 77 -1.73 -13.81 -15.15
N LEU A 78 -0.96 -12.78 -14.80
CA LEU A 78 -1.28 -11.37 -15.01
C LEU A 78 -0.71 -10.78 -16.31
N ASP A 79 0.20 -11.49 -16.97
CA ASP A 79 0.80 -11.15 -18.28
C ASP A 79 0.02 -11.81 -19.43
#